data_AF-A0ABD5MD68-F1
#
_entry.id   AF-A0ABD5MD68-F1
#
_cell.length_a   1.000
_cell.length_b   1.000
_cell.length_c   1.000
_cell.angle_alpha   90.00
_cell.angle_beta   90.00
_cell.angle_gamma   90.00
#
_symmetry.space_group_name_H-M   'P 1'
#
loop_
_entity.id
_entity.type
_entity.pdbx_description
1 polymer ?
#
loop_
_entity_poly.entity_id
_entity_poly.type
_entity_poly.pdbx_seq_one_letter_code
_entity_poly.pdbx_strand_id
1 'polypeptide(L)'
;MASALHLLVRLAHVLGMAALLGGVGVAWLLLRGDDADPLPALRRYERLFWGALGVMIATGVGNLGALGPPGPETRWGTVLTVKLAVVTGLVVVSAVRSLAVERLEAAPSGLASPARDRLRALYAVTGWGLGLTVALAEVLAHG
;
A
#
# COMPACT_ATOMS: atom_id res chain seq x y z
N MET A 1 14.85 22.20 -15.27
CA MET A 1 14.52 20.75 -15.39
C MET A 1 14.47 20.04 -14.04
N ALA A 2 15.45 20.25 -13.14
CA ALA A 2 15.47 19.62 -11.81
C ALA A 2 14.24 19.92 -10.93
N SER A 3 13.72 21.16 -10.94
CA SER A 3 12.52 21.55 -10.17
C SER A 3 11.24 20.84 -10.65
N ALA A 4 11.05 20.75 -11.96
CA ALA A 4 9.91 20.06 -12.56
C ALA A 4 9.91 18.56 -12.24
N LEU A 5 11.08 17.91 -12.29
CA LEU A 5 11.23 16.51 -11.90
C LEU A 5 10.92 16.29 -10.41
N HIS A 6 11.39 17.17 -9.53
CA HIS A 6 11.06 17.12 -8.10
C HIS A 6 9.55 17.23 -7.82
N LEU A 7 8.88 18.15 -8.51
CA LEU A 7 7.42 18.31 -8.41
C LEU A 7 6.68 17.07 -8.93
N LEU A 8 7.13 16.50 -10.04
CA LEU A 8 6.57 15.28 -10.61
C LEU A 8 6.67 14.09 -9.64
N VAL A 9 7.82 13.89 -8.99
CA VAL A 9 8.01 12.84 -7.99
C VAL A 9 7.10 13.05 -6.78
N ARG A 10 6.96 14.28 -6.29
CA ARG A 10 6.03 14.60 -5.20
C ARG A 10 4.59 14.36 -5.59
N LEU A 11 4.18 14.79 -6.77
CA LEU A 11 2.83 14.55 -7.30
C LEU A 11 2.56 13.05 -7.42
N ALA A 12 3.51 12.28 -7.94
CA ALA A 12 3.41 10.83 -8.02
C ALA A 12 3.24 10.19 -6.63
N HIS A 13 3.96 10.69 -5.62
CA HIS A 13 3.79 10.22 -4.24
C HIS A 13 2.40 10.52 -3.67
N VAL A 14 1.89 11.74 -3.89
CA VAL A 14 0.56 12.14 -3.41
C VAL A 14 -0.53 11.34 -4.10
N LEU A 15 -0.50 11.25 -5.42
CA LEU A 15 -1.48 10.48 -6.20
C LEU A 15 -1.38 8.98 -5.90
N GLY A 16 -0.17 8.45 -5.80
CA GLY A 16 0.08 7.06 -5.42
C GLY A 16 -0.49 6.76 -4.04
N MET A 17 -0.22 7.61 -3.05
CA MET A 17 -0.73 7.42 -1.69
C MET A 17 -2.25 7.59 -1.62
N ALA A 18 -2.83 8.53 -2.37
CA ALA A 18 -4.28 8.68 -2.49
C ALA A 18 -4.94 7.42 -3.08
N ALA A 19 -4.35 6.84 -4.13
CA ALA A 19 -4.82 5.59 -4.73
C ALA A 19 -4.67 4.41 -3.76
N LEU A 20 -3.53 4.30 -3.07
CA LEU A 20 -3.26 3.22 -2.11
C LEU A 20 -4.18 3.33 -0.89
N LEU A 21 -4.07 4.40 -0.09
CA LEU A 21 -4.86 4.58 1.14
C LEU A 21 -6.35 4.75 0.86
N GLY A 22 -6.71 5.62 -0.09
CA GLY A 22 -8.10 5.88 -0.44
C GLY A 22 -8.78 4.63 -0.98
N GLY A 23 -8.10 3.89 -1.87
CA GLY A 23 -8.64 2.65 -2.41
C GLY A 23 -8.75 1.53 -1.37
N VAL A 24 -7.82 1.42 -0.41
CA VAL A 24 -7.97 0.49 0.74
C VAL A 24 -9.22 0.87 1.54
N GLY A 25 -9.41 2.16 1.81
CA GLY A 25 -10.58 2.65 2.56
C GLY A 25 -11.89 2.33 1.85
N VAL A 26 -11.97 2.57 0.55
CA VAL A 26 -13.15 2.22 -0.27
C VAL A 26 -13.37 0.70 -0.29
N ALA A 27 -12.33 -0.10 -0.51
CA ALA A 27 -12.41 -1.56 -0.48
C ALA A 27 -12.94 -2.09 0.87
N TRP A 28 -12.46 -1.52 1.97
CA TRP A 28 -12.91 -1.86 3.31
C TRP A 28 -14.38 -1.51 3.55
N LEU A 29 -14.84 -0.34 3.07
CA LEU A 29 -16.25 0.07 3.14
C LEU A 29 -17.15 -0.83 2.29
N LEU A 30 -16.74 -1.18 1.06
CA LEU A 30 -17.48 -2.11 0.21
C LEU A 30 -17.67 -3.48 0.88
N LEU A 31 -16.65 -3.95 1.60
CA LEU A 31 -16.73 -5.21 2.35
C LEU A 31 -17.64 -5.13 3.59
N ARG A 32 -17.99 -3.92 4.08
CA ARG A 32 -18.98 -3.72 5.16
C ARG A 32 -20.42 -3.65 4.66
N GLY A 33 -20.64 -3.38 3.38
CA GLY A 33 -21.96 -3.37 2.78
C GLY A 33 -22.41 -4.76 2.33
N ASP A 34 -23.72 -5.01 2.39
CA ASP A 34 -24.33 -6.31 2.05
C ASP A 34 -25.05 -6.30 0.68
N ASP A 35 -25.20 -5.13 0.04
CA ASP A 35 -26.13 -4.96 -1.08
C ASP A 35 -25.58 -5.41 -2.45
N ALA A 36 -24.26 -5.50 -2.63
CA ALA A 36 -23.63 -5.83 -3.90
C ALA A 36 -22.39 -6.72 -3.72
N ASP A 37 -22.07 -7.53 -4.74
CA ASP A 37 -20.83 -8.30 -4.79
C ASP A 37 -19.61 -7.37 -4.93
N PRO A 38 -18.72 -7.28 -3.93
CA PRO A 38 -17.60 -6.37 -3.97
C PRO A 38 -16.45 -6.90 -4.85
N LEU A 39 -16.40 -8.19 -5.18
CA LEU A 39 -15.22 -8.84 -5.77
C LEU A 39 -14.73 -8.19 -7.08
N PRO A 40 -15.60 -7.85 -8.06
CA PRO A 40 -15.13 -7.21 -9.30
C PRO A 40 -14.47 -5.84 -9.07
N ALA A 41 -14.95 -5.08 -8.09
CA ALA A 41 -14.37 -3.80 -7.70
C ALA A 41 -13.04 -3.99 -6.97
N LEU A 42 -12.97 -4.95 -6.05
CA LEU A 42 -11.74 -5.30 -5.34
C LEU A 42 -10.65 -5.75 -6.32
N ARG A 43 -10.98 -6.59 -7.30
CA ARG A 43 -10.00 -7.04 -8.31
C ARG A 43 -9.47 -5.92 -9.18
N ARG A 44 -10.33 -4.97 -9.58
CA ARG A 44 -9.88 -3.75 -10.29
C ARG A 44 -8.94 -2.93 -9.42
N TYR A 45 -9.27 -2.80 -8.14
CA TYR A 45 -8.43 -2.12 -7.17
C TYR A 45 -7.09 -2.81 -6.99
N GLU A 46 -7.01 -4.15 -6.91
CA GLU A 46 -5.73 -4.87 -6.78
C GLU A 46 -4.76 -4.52 -7.90
N ARG A 47 -5.23 -4.41 -9.16
CA ARG A 47 -4.38 -3.99 -10.28
C ARG A 47 -3.86 -2.56 -10.12
N LEU A 48 -4.74 -1.64 -9.74
CA LEU A 48 -4.37 -0.25 -9.48
C LEU A 48 -3.37 -0.16 -8.30
N PHE A 49 -3.61 -0.94 -7.24
CA PHE A 49 -2.78 -1.00 -6.06
C PHE A 49 -1.34 -1.42 -6.41
N TRP A 50 -1.16 -2.48 -7.19
CA TRP A 50 0.18 -2.93 -7.61
C TRP A 50 0.88 -1.91 -8.51
N GLY A 51 0.15 -1.26 -9.42
CA GLY A 51 0.70 -0.18 -10.23
C GLY A 51 1.16 1.01 -9.39
N ALA A 52 0.31 1.48 -8.48
CA ALA A 52 0.65 2.59 -7.59
C ALA A 52 1.81 2.22 -6.64
N LEU A 53 1.77 1.05 -6.02
CA LEU A 53 2.83 0.58 -5.13
C LEU A 53 4.17 0.46 -5.85
N GLY A 54 4.17 -0.06 -7.08
CA GLY A 54 5.37 -0.14 -7.93
C GLY A 54 5.99 1.23 -8.17
N VAL A 55 5.17 2.24 -8.52
CA VAL A 55 5.64 3.63 -8.69
C VAL A 55 6.21 4.19 -7.38
N MET A 56 5.55 3.95 -6.25
CA MET A 56 6.03 4.40 -4.93
C MET A 56 7.37 3.78 -4.56
N ILE A 57 7.55 2.48 -4.82
CA ILE A 57 8.81 1.77 -4.55
C ILE A 57 9.91 2.29 -5.47
N ALA A 58 9.66 2.37 -6.79
CA ALA A 58 10.65 2.82 -7.76
C ALA A 58 11.15 4.23 -7.45
N THR A 59 10.23 5.15 -7.16
CA THR A 59 10.58 6.53 -6.80
C THR A 59 11.22 6.63 -5.42
N GLY A 60 10.81 5.81 -4.46
CA GLY A 60 11.44 5.71 -3.13
C GLY A 60 12.89 5.21 -3.20
N VAL A 61 13.18 4.16 -3.97
CA VAL A 61 14.54 3.65 -4.20
C VAL A 61 15.41 4.71 -4.90
N GLY A 62 14.87 5.40 -5.91
CA GLY A 62 15.57 6.50 -6.57
C GLY A 62 15.97 7.61 -5.59
N ASN A 63 15.08 7.97 -4.67
CA ASN A 63 15.37 8.97 -3.63
C ASN A 63 16.47 8.49 -2.66
N LEU A 64 16.46 7.22 -2.26
CA LEU A 64 17.52 6.65 -1.41
C LEU A 64 18.88 6.65 -2.11
N GLY A 65 18.92 6.31 -3.40
CA GLY A 65 20.15 6.35 -4.20
C GLY A 65 20.72 7.76 -4.35
N ALA A 66 19.87 8.78 -4.41
CA ALA A 66 20.29 10.18 -4.52
C ALA A 66 20.76 10.79 -3.19
N LEU A 67 20.12 10.42 -2.07
CA LEU A 67 20.44 10.97 -0.74
C LEU A 67 21.65 10.29 -0.09
N GLY A 68 22.02 9.09 -0.54
CA GLY A 68 23.03 8.25 0.10
C GLY A 68 22.45 7.56 1.35
N PRO A 69 22.53 6.23 1.48
CA PRO A 69 21.97 5.55 2.62
C PRO A 69 22.75 5.92 3.92
N PRO A 70 22.04 6.11 5.04
CA PRO A 70 22.68 6.27 6.34
C PRO A 70 23.47 5.00 6.69
N GLY A 71 24.52 5.13 7.51
CA GLY A 71 24.98 3.97 8.27
C GLY A 71 23.82 3.40 9.11
N PRO A 72 23.59 2.08 9.13
CA PRO A 72 22.44 1.46 9.80
C PRO A 72 22.41 1.72 11.31
N GLU A 73 23.55 2.04 11.91
CA GLU A 73 23.71 2.35 13.33
C GLU A 73 23.25 3.76 13.71
N THR A 74 22.92 4.59 12.73
CA THR A 74 22.36 5.92 12.99
C THR A 74 20.85 5.81 13.26
N ARG A 75 20.30 6.76 14.04
CA ARG A 75 18.84 6.88 14.24
C ARG A 75 18.09 6.94 12.91
N TRP A 76 18.64 7.69 11.94
CA TRP A 76 18.09 7.78 10.58
C TRP A 76 18.07 6.42 9.87
N GLY A 77 19.15 5.64 9.97
CA GLY A 77 19.24 4.29 9.41
C GLY A 77 18.34 3.27 10.09
N THR A 78 18.17 3.35 11.41
CA THR A 78 17.22 2.50 12.12
C THR A 78 15.78 2.75 11.65
N VAL A 79 15.34 4.01 11.56
CA VAL A 79 13.98 4.35 11.09
C VAL A 79 13.78 3.92 9.64
N LEU A 80 14.79 4.11 8.78
CA LEU A 80 14.74 3.64 7.40
C LEU A 80 14.60 2.12 7.32
N THR A 81 15.39 1.36 8.08
CA THR A 81 15.31 -0.11 8.13
C THR A 81 13.93 -0.58 8.60
N VAL A 82 13.38 0.05 9.65
CA VAL A 82 12.01 -0.25 10.11
C VAL A 82 10.99 0.04 9.01
N LYS A 83 11.09 1.18 8.32
CA LYS A 83 10.19 1.51 7.20
C LYS A 83 10.28 0.49 6.09
N LEU A 84 11.48 0.05 5.72
CA LEU A 84 11.68 -0.99 4.70
C LEU A 84 11.07 -2.33 5.14
N ALA A 85 11.26 -2.74 6.39
CA ALA A 85 10.64 -3.94 6.94
C ALA A 85 9.10 -3.88 6.90
N VAL A 86 8.52 -2.72 7.26
CA VAL A 86 7.07 -2.48 7.17
C VAL A 86 6.59 -2.56 5.72
N VAL A 87 7.29 -1.92 4.78
CA VAL A 87 6.95 -1.98 3.34
C VAL A 87 7.03 -3.42 2.81
N THR A 88 8.06 -4.18 3.18
CA THR A 88 8.17 -5.60 2.81
C THR A 88 7.02 -6.43 3.36
N GLY A 89 6.68 -6.25 4.64
CA GLY A 89 5.51 -6.90 5.24
C GLY A 89 4.21 -6.53 4.52
N LEU A 90 4.08 -5.26 4.14
CA LEU A 90 2.93 -4.76 3.39
C LEU A 90 2.81 -5.41 2.02
N VAL A 91 3.92 -5.57 1.30
CA VAL A 91 3.97 -6.29 0.00
C VAL A 91 3.50 -7.72 0.18
N VAL A 92 4.00 -8.44 1.19
CA VAL A 92 3.62 -9.84 1.46
C VAL A 92 2.14 -9.96 1.80
N VAL A 93 1.62 -9.15 2.73
CA VAL A 93 0.21 -9.15 3.10
C VAL A 93 -0.67 -8.79 1.90
N SER A 94 -0.23 -7.82 1.09
CA SER A 94 -0.96 -7.41 -0.11
C SER A 94 -0.98 -8.51 -1.16
N ALA A 95 0.12 -9.27 -1.34
CA ALA A 95 0.15 -10.42 -2.24
C ALA A 95 -0.84 -11.51 -1.79
N VAL A 96 -0.87 -11.84 -0.50
CA VAL A 96 -1.86 -12.79 0.06
C VAL A 96 -3.29 -12.28 -0.18
N ARG A 97 -3.53 -10.98 0.05
CA ARG A 97 -4.82 -10.34 -0.21
C ARG A 97 -5.22 -10.42 -1.67
N SER A 98 -4.35 -10.06 -2.62
CA SER A 98 -4.64 -10.14 -4.05
C SER A 98 -4.95 -11.56 -4.50
N LEU A 99 -4.17 -12.54 -4.03
CA LEU A 99 -4.42 -13.96 -4.33
C LEU A 99 -5.76 -14.44 -3.76
N ALA A 100 -6.14 -13.98 -2.57
CA ALA A 100 -7.44 -14.29 -1.97
C ALA A 100 -8.59 -13.71 -2.81
N VAL A 101 -8.47 -12.46 -3.28
CA VAL A 101 -9.47 -11.82 -4.14
C VAL A 101 -9.66 -12.60 -5.45
N GLU A 102 -8.56 -12.94 -6.15
CA GLU A 102 -8.64 -13.71 -7.40
C GLU A 102 -9.23 -15.11 -7.18
N ARG A 103 -8.87 -15.81 -6.09
CA ARG A 103 -9.44 -17.12 -5.77
C ARG A 103 -10.93 -17.07 -5.45
N LEU A 104 -11.38 -16.01 -4.76
CA LEU A 104 -12.78 -15.85 -4.40
C LEU A 104 -13.63 -15.43 -5.59
N GLU A 105 -13.11 -14.63 -6.52
CA GLU A 105 -13.80 -14.30 -7.78
C GLU A 105 -13.95 -15.52 -8.70
N ALA A 106 -12.99 -16.43 -8.69
CA ALA A 106 -13.07 -17.67 -9.44
C ALA A 106 -14.00 -18.72 -8.79
N ALA A 107 -14.44 -18.52 -7.54
CA ALA A 107 -15.29 -19.47 -6.84
C ALA A 107 -16.75 -19.36 -7.32
N PRO A 108 -17.42 -20.47 -7.66
CA PRO A 108 -18.81 -20.45 -8.14
C PRO A 108 -19.83 -20.12 -7.05
N SER A 109 -19.45 -20.29 -5.79
CA SER A 109 -20.24 -19.87 -4.63
C SER A 109 -19.74 -18.49 -4.23
N GLY A 110 -20.62 -17.48 -4.32
CA GLY A 110 -20.28 -16.09 -4.01
C GLY A 110 -19.67 -15.87 -2.61
N LEU A 111 -19.32 -14.63 -2.30
CA LEU A 111 -18.49 -14.32 -1.13
C LEU A 111 -19.15 -14.67 0.22
N ALA A 112 -18.76 -15.80 0.81
CA ALA A 112 -19.21 -16.23 2.14
C ALA A 112 -18.75 -15.27 3.26
N SER A 113 -19.57 -15.10 4.30
CA SER A 113 -19.30 -14.17 5.41
C SER A 113 -17.93 -14.33 6.08
N PRO A 114 -17.44 -15.56 6.38
CA PRO A 114 -16.11 -15.73 6.97
C PRO A 114 -14.97 -15.28 6.03
N ALA A 115 -15.14 -15.44 4.72
CA ALA A 115 -14.17 -14.98 3.73
C ALA A 115 -14.19 -13.46 3.59
N ARG A 116 -15.39 -12.86 3.60
CA ARG A 116 -15.59 -11.41 3.63
C ARG A 116 -14.90 -10.76 4.83
N ASP A 117 -15.07 -11.32 6.03
CA ASP A 117 -14.43 -10.80 7.24
C ASP A 117 -12.91 -10.89 7.21
N ARG A 118 -12.36 -12.00 6.67
CA ARG A 118 -10.91 -12.15 6.48
C ARG A 118 -10.38 -11.14 5.46
N LEU A 119 -11.04 -10.94 4.33
CA LEU A 119 -10.67 -9.90 3.36
C LEU A 119 -10.71 -8.52 4.01
N ARG A 120 -11.77 -8.21 4.76
CA ARG A 120 -11.92 -6.95 5.48
C ARG A 120 -10.76 -6.71 6.45
N ALA A 121 -10.34 -7.73 7.19
CA ALA A 121 -9.17 -7.67 8.06
C ALA A 121 -7.87 -7.43 7.26
N LEU A 122 -7.67 -8.11 6.13
CA LEU A 122 -6.48 -7.91 5.27
C LEU A 122 -6.41 -6.49 4.71
N TYR A 123 -7.54 -5.91 4.26
CA TYR A 123 -7.58 -4.51 3.85
C TYR A 123 -7.31 -3.57 5.02
N ALA A 124 -7.87 -3.82 6.20
CA ALA A 124 -7.61 -3.01 7.39
C ALA A 124 -6.12 -3.03 7.78
N VAL A 125 -5.49 -4.20 7.82
CA VAL A 125 -4.06 -4.35 8.08
C VAL A 125 -3.23 -3.61 7.03
N THR A 126 -3.61 -3.69 5.75
CA THR A 126 -2.94 -2.92 4.69
C THR A 126 -3.05 -1.42 4.95
N GLY A 127 -4.24 -0.92 5.28
CA GLY A 127 -4.49 0.50 5.54
C GLY A 127 -3.66 1.02 6.71
N TRP A 128 -3.63 0.28 7.82
CA TRP A 128 -2.78 0.61 8.96
C TRP A 128 -1.29 0.55 8.62
N GLY A 129 -0.84 -0.43 7.84
CA GLY A 129 0.54 -0.52 7.38
C GLY A 129 0.94 0.64 6.47
N LEU A 130 0.06 1.08 5.56
CA LEU A 130 0.28 2.27 4.74
C LEU A 130 0.35 3.53 5.62
N GLY A 131 -0.57 3.68 6.58
CA GLY A 131 -0.55 4.79 7.54
C GLY A 131 0.74 4.84 8.36
N LEU A 132 1.19 3.69 8.86
CA LEU A 132 2.49 3.57 9.55
C LEU A 132 3.66 3.95 8.64
N THR A 133 3.62 3.55 7.36
CA THR A 133 4.66 3.91 6.38
C THR A 133 4.74 5.43 6.18
N VAL A 134 3.60 6.12 6.18
CA VAL A 134 3.53 7.59 6.10
C VAL A 134 4.07 8.23 7.38
N ALA A 135 3.66 7.75 8.56
CA ALA A 135 4.16 8.25 9.84
C ALA A 135 5.68 8.10 9.97
N LEU A 136 6.24 6.95 9.57
CA LEU A 136 7.69 6.73 9.54
C LEU A 136 8.39 7.66 8.53
N ALA A 137 7.74 7.97 7.40
CA ALA A 137 8.26 8.93 6.44
C ALA A 137 8.34 10.35 7.02
N GLU A 138 7.36 10.75 7.83
CA GLU A 138 7.35 12.03 8.52
C GLU A 138 8.47 12.15 9.55
N VAL A 139 8.73 11.08 10.32
CA VAL A 139 9.86 11.02 11.25
C VAL A 139 11.18 11.22 10.50
N LEU A 140 11.37 10.53 9.38
CA LEU A 140 12.56 10.69 8.53
C LEU A 140 12.72 12.11 7.97
N ALA A 141 11.61 12.84 7.78
CA ALA A 141 11.63 14.20 7.24
C ALA A 141 11.98 15.26 8.28
N HIS A 142 11.71 15.02 9.57
CA HIS A 142 11.90 15.99 10.65
C HIS A 142 13.06 15.69 11.60
N GLY A 143 13.63 14.48 11.56
CA GLY A 143 14.80 14.08 12.38
C GLY A 143 14.46 13.32 13.64
#